data_AF-V6DN11-F1
#
_entry.id   AF-V6DN11-F1
#
_cell.length_a   1.000
_cell.length_b   1.000
_cell.length_c   1.000
_cell.angle_alpha   90.00
_cell.angle_beta   90.00
_cell.angle_gamma   90.00
#
_symmetry.space_group_name_H-M   'P 1'
#
loop_
_entity.id
_entity.type
_entity.pdbx_description
1 polymer ?
#
loop_
_entity_poly.entity_id
_entity_poly.type
_entity_poly.pdbx_seq_one_letter_code
_entity_poly.pdbx_strand_id
1 'polypeptide(L)' 'MNAIKRKYDSFTLEVYAENQVAVSFYNKQGLKIVRKQSGEMENKEYLMQWGK' A
#
# COMPACT_ATOMS: atom_id res chain seq x y z
N MET A 1 -9.35 6.92 3.35
CA MET A 1 -9.28 6.45 1.95
C MET A 1 -10.17 7.25 0.98
N ASN A 2 -11.48 7.40 1.25
CA ASN A 2 -12.41 7.99 0.29
C ASN A 2 -12.09 9.43 -0.13
N ALA A 3 -11.58 10.27 0.77
CA ALA A 3 -11.17 11.64 0.44
C ALA A 3 -10.00 11.68 -0.57
N ILE A 4 -9.00 10.80 -0.39
CA ILE A 4 -7.84 10.69 -1.28
C ILE A 4 -8.28 10.19 -2.66
N LYS A 5 -9.12 9.15 -2.71
CA LYS A 5 -9.64 8.56 -3.94
C LYS A 5 -10.50 9.52 -4.79
N ARG A 6 -11.14 10.51 -4.15
CA ARG A 6 -11.88 11.55 -4.87
C ARG A 6 -10.95 12.61 -5.47
N LYS A 7 -9.83 12.89 -4.81
CA LYS A 7 -8.93 13.99 -5.15
C LYS A 7 -7.84 13.59 -6.16
N TYR A 8 -7.38 12.34 -6.13
CA TYR A 8 -6.29 11.85 -6.96
C TYR A 8 -6.73 10.64 -7.78
N ASP A 9 -6.15 10.50 -8.98
CA ASP A 9 -6.44 9.37 -9.88
C ASP A 9 -5.63 8.12 -9.52
N SER A 10 -4.53 8.31 -8.79
CA SER A 10 -3.75 7.23 -8.20
C SER A 10 -2.98 7.71 -6.97
N PHE A 11 -2.57 6.76 -6.13
CA PHE A 11 -1.60 7.00 -5.07
C PHE A 11 -0.88 5.70 -4.69
N THR A 12 0.28 5.84 -4.06
CA THR A 12 1.04 4.74 -3.49
C THR A 12 1.18 4.90 -1.97
N LEU A 13 1.43 3.79 -1.29
CA LEU A 13 1.85 3.76 0.11
C LEU A 13 2.83 2.61 0.33
N GLU A 14 3.63 2.74 1.38
CA GLU A 14 4.51 1.69 1.86
C GLU A 14 3.91 1.06 3.12
N VAL A 15 4.01 -0.27 3.23
CA VAL A 15 3.52 -1.01 4.39
C VAL A 15 4.48 -2.14 4.72
N TYR A 16 4.78 -2.33 6.00
CA TYR A 16 5.56 -3.48 6.45
C TYR A 16 4.93 -4.79 5.97
N ALA A 17 5.72 -5.62 5.31
CA ALA A 17 5.30 -6.89 4.73
C ALA A 17 4.83 -7.87 5.81
N GLU A 18 5.33 -7.75 7.04
CA GLU A 18 4.90 -8.53 8.20
C GLU A 18 3.54 -8.10 8.77
N ASN A 19 3.10 -6.86 8.50
CA ASN A 19 1.81 -6.35 8.95
C ASN A 19 0.67 -6.84 8.05
N GLN A 20 0.37 -8.13 8.14
CA GLN A 20 -0.66 -8.82 7.34
C GLN A 20 -2.05 -8.17 7.49
N VAL A 21 -2.35 -7.60 8.66
CA VAL A 21 -3.62 -6.90 8.92
C VAL A 21 -3.73 -5.65 8.03
N ALA A 22 -2.69 -4.81 8.00
CA ALA A 22 -2.67 -3.62 7.16
C ALA A 22 -2.67 -3.98 5.66
N VAL A 23 -1.88 -4.96 5.26
CA VAL A 23 -1.84 -5.45 3.86
C VAL A 23 -3.22 -5.94 3.42
N SER A 24 -3.89 -6.75 4.25
CA SER A 24 -5.24 -7.23 3.97
C SER A 24 -6.27 -6.10 3.90
N PHE A 25 -6.19 -5.13 4.83
CA PHE A 25 -7.04 -3.95 4.79
C PHE A 25 -6.87 -3.17 3.48
N TYR A 26 -5.64 -2.88 3.06
CA TYR A 26 -5.38 -2.13 1.83
C TYR A 26 -5.77 -2.90 0.56
N ASN A 27 -5.54 -4.21 0.52
CA ASN A 27 -6.06 -5.07 -0.55
C ASN A 27 -7.59 -4.98 -0.68
N LYS A 28 -8.32 -5.03 0.45
CA LYS A 28 -9.79 -4.84 0.46
C LYS A 28 -10.22 -3.45 -0.01
N GLN A 29 -9.37 -2.45 0.18
CA GLN A 29 -9.57 -1.10 -0.35
C GLN A 29 -9.19 -0.98 -1.83
N GLY A 30 -8.81 -2.08 -2.50
CA GLY A 30 -8.48 -2.12 -3.92
C GLY A 30 -7.03 -1.71 -4.25
N LEU A 31 -6.16 -1.59 -3.25
CA LEU A 31 -4.73 -1.42 -3.48
C LEU A 31 -4.13 -2.76 -3.90
N LYS A 32 -3.08 -2.72 -4.73
CA LYS A 32 -2.32 -3.90 -5.14
C LYS A 32 -0.85 -3.72 -4.79
N ILE A 33 -0.18 -4.80 -4.39
CA ILE A 33 1.27 -4.79 -4.21
C ILE A 33 1.92 -4.66 -5.59
N VAL A 34 2.68 -3.59 -5.79
CA VAL A 34 3.40 -3.33 -7.06
C VAL A 34 4.90 -3.57 -6.92
N ARG A 35 5.45 -3.50 -5.70
CA ARG A 35 6.86 -3.78 -5.42
C ARG A 35 7.05 -4.32 -4.01
N LYS A 36 8.05 -5.20 -3.84
CA LYS A 36 8.61 -5.57 -2.54
C LYS A 36 9.97 -4.88 -2.40
N GLN A 37 10.21 -4.24 -1.26
CA GLN A 37 11.46 -3.50 -0.99
C GLN A 37 11.92 -3.73 0.44
N SER A 38 13.19 -3.45 0.71
CA SER A 38 13.72 -3.33 2.06
C SER A 38 13.62 -1.87 2.47
N GLY A 39 12.94 -1.58 3.57
CA GLY A 39 12.88 -0.29 4.21
C GLY A 39 14.21 0.08 4.87
N GLU A 40 14.27 1.28 5.46
CA GLU A 40 15.50 1.90 5.96
C GLU A 40 16.22 1.09 7.05
N MET A 41 15.51 0.26 7.80
CA MET A 41 16.07 -0.61 8.86
C MET A 41 16.09 -2.09 8.46
N GLU A 42 16.27 -2.40 7.18
CA GLU A 42 16.24 -3.78 6.61
C GLU A 42 14.89 -4.51 6.73
N ASN A 43 13.86 -3.85 7.25
CA ASN A 43 12.51 -4.39 7.33
C ASN A 43 11.93 -4.58 5.92
N LYS A 44 11.22 -5.69 5.69
CA LYS A 44 10.57 -5.91 4.39
C LYS A 44 9.30 -5.07 4.31
N GLU A 45 9.13 -4.36 3.21
CA GLU A 45 7.99 -3.51 2.92
C GLU A 45 7.38 -3.82 1.55
N TYR A 46 6.10 -3.54 1.42
CA TYR A 46 5.37 -3.53 0.17
C TYR A 46 5.04 -2.11 -0.23
N LEU A 47 5.43 -1.75 -1.45
CA LEU A 47 4.83 -0.60 -2.13
C LEU A 47 3.50 -1.07 -2.70
N MET A 48 2.41 -0.48 -2.21
CA MET A 48 1.06 -0.76 -2.66
C MET A 48 0.50 0.45 -3.41
N GLN A 49 -0.24 0.20 -4.49
CA GLN A 49 -0.79 1.23 -5.35
C GLN A 49 -2.31 1.09 -5.48
N TRP A 50 -3.01 2.22 -5.42
CA TRP A 50 -4.40 2.35 -5.85
C TRP A 50 -4.48 3.22 -7.11
N GLY A 51 -5.40 2.92 -8.01
CA GLY A 51 -5.77 3.75 -9.16
C GLY A 51 -7.27 3.67 -9.44
N LYS A 52 -7.84 4.71 -10.07
CA LYS A 52 -9.22 4.73 -10.56
C LYS A 52 -9.45 3.78 -11.73
#